data_AF-A0A7C6Z279-F1
#
_entry.id   AF-A0A7C6Z279-F1
#
_cell.length_a   1.000
_cell.length_b   1.000
_cell.length_c   1.000
_cell.angle_alpha   90.00
_cell.angle_beta   90.00
_cell.angle_gamma   90.00
#
_symmetry.space_group_name_H-M   'P 1'
#
loop_
_entity.id
_entity.type
_entity.pdbx_description
1 polymer ?
#
loop_
_entity_poly.entity_id
_entity_poly.type
_entity_poly.pdbx_seq_one_letter_code
_entity_poly.pdbx_strand_id
1 'polypeptide(L)'
;MYFHDNLIICYVQDPDNDRYLFQLTGGEVCDVSKEEFYAHWQEYRAFEEARALDVVEPYRPLPVTFSTTCNVKRMPINMHLRRKRKSAYLMQQPMLAHG
;
A
#
# COMPACT_ATOMS: atom_id res chain seq x y z
N MET A 1 13.09 -13.09 -13.03
CA MET A 1 12.24 -11.91 -12.78
C MET A 1 12.30 -10.96 -13.97
N TYR A 2 11.75 -11.36 -15.12
CA TYR A 2 11.63 -10.49 -16.28
C TYR A 2 10.26 -10.76 -16.89
N PHE A 3 9.64 -9.72 -17.43
CA PHE A 3 8.40 -9.80 -18.18
C PHE A 3 8.58 -9.00 -19.46
N HIS A 4 8.37 -9.65 -20.62
CA HIS A 4 8.67 -9.08 -21.94
C HIS A 4 10.03 -8.36 -21.99
N ASP A 5 11.10 -9.08 -21.62
CA ASP A 5 12.49 -8.62 -21.60
C ASP A 5 12.80 -7.44 -20.65
N ASN A 6 11.84 -7.04 -19.82
CA ASN A 6 11.99 -5.95 -18.86
C ASN A 6 11.93 -6.47 -17.42
N LEU A 7 12.75 -5.91 -16.53
CA LEU A 7 12.81 -6.32 -15.13
C LEU A 7 11.55 -5.84 -14.40
N ILE A 8 10.91 -6.76 -13.68
CA ILE A 8 9.81 -6.43 -12.75
C ILE A 8 10.41 -5.79 -11.50
N ILE A 9 9.94 -4.60 -11.14
CA ILE A 9 10.37 -3.85 -9.95
C ILE A 9 9.28 -3.72 -8.89
N CYS A 10 8.01 -3.85 -9.28
CA CYS A 10 6.91 -3.84 -8.32
C CYS A 10 5.78 -4.77 -8.77
N TYR A 11 5.27 -5.52 -7.80
CA TYR A 11 4.04 -6.30 -7.89
C TYR A 11 2.91 -5.48 -7.28
N VAL A 12 1.93 -5.07 -8.07
CA VAL A 12 0.79 -4.26 -7.59
C VAL A 12 -0.49 -5.06 -7.65
N GLN A 13 -1.18 -5.17 -6.52
CA GLN A 13 -2.52 -5.76 -6.44
C GLN A 13 -3.55 -4.66 -6.16
N ASP A 14 -4.61 -4.62 -6.97
CA ASP A 14 -5.79 -3.77 -6.77
C ASP A 14 -7.02 -4.65 -6.51
N PRO A 15 -7.27 -5.05 -5.26
CA PRO A 15 -8.34 -5.97 -4.90
C PRO A 15 -9.73 -5.37 -5.11
N ASP A 16 -9.87 -4.04 -5.10
CA ASP A 16 -11.15 -3.36 -5.30
C ASP A 16 -11.65 -3.49 -6.75
N ASN A 17 -10.72 -3.68 -7.70
CA ASN A 17 -11.02 -3.81 -9.13
C ASN A 17 -10.64 -5.19 -9.70
N ASP A 18 -10.19 -6.12 -8.85
CA ASP A 18 -9.64 -7.43 -9.23
C ASP A 18 -8.54 -7.34 -10.31
N ARG A 19 -7.62 -6.39 -10.16
CA ARG A 19 -6.51 -6.17 -11.10
C ARG A 19 -5.17 -6.51 -10.48
N TYR A 20 -4.29 -7.09 -11.28
CA TYR A 20 -2.94 -7.47 -10.90
C TYR A 20 -1.98 -6.91 -11.93
N LEU A 21 -0.97 -6.18 -11.48
CA LEU A 21 -0.09 -5.42 -12.36
C LEU A 21 1.37 -5.66 -12.04
N PHE A 22 2.19 -5.68 -13.09
CA PHE A 22 3.64 -5.55 -12.97
C PHE A 22 4.08 -4.14 -13.32
N GLN A 23 4.87 -3.52 -12.46
CA GLN A 23 5.62 -2.32 -12.80
C GLN A 23 7.02 -2.74 -13.23
N LEU A 24 7.44 -2.26 -14.39
CA LEU A 24 8.71 -2.61 -15.02
C LEU A 24 9.73 -1.48 -14.86
N THR A 25 11.02 -1.79 -14.98
CA THR A 25 12.12 -0.80 -14.91
C THR A 25 11.98 0.36 -15.89
N GLY A 26 11.29 0.17 -17.02
CA GLY A 26 11.01 1.21 -18.00
C GLY A 26 9.89 2.19 -17.61
N GLY A 27 9.28 2.02 -16.43
CA GLY A 27 8.10 2.79 -16.00
C GLY A 27 6.78 2.28 -16.57
N GLU A 28 6.83 1.29 -17.45
CA GLU A 28 5.66 0.60 -17.98
C GLU A 28 4.93 -0.18 -16.87
N VAL A 29 3.60 -0.21 -16.98
CA VAL A 29 2.73 -0.98 -16.09
C VAL A 29 1.91 -1.93 -16.95
N CYS A 30 2.11 -3.23 -16.72
CA CYS A 30 1.45 -4.30 -17.47
C CYS A 30 0.36 -4.94 -16.62
N ASP A 31 -0.83 -5.07 -17.19
CA ASP A 31 -1.92 -5.85 -16.59
C ASP A 31 -1.68 -7.33 -16.88
N VAL A 32 -1.82 -8.16 -15.85
CA VAL A 32 -1.55 -9.60 -15.91
C VAL A 32 -2.63 -10.38 -15.19
N SER A 33 -2.75 -11.66 -15.54
CA SER A 33 -3.65 -12.56 -14.83
C SER A 33 -3.22 -12.74 -13.37
N LYS A 34 -4.18 -13.05 -12.50
CA LYS A 34 -3.94 -13.39 -11.10
C LYS A 34 -2.96 -14.56 -10.95
N GLU A 35 -3.13 -15.58 -11.78
CA GLU A 35 -2.32 -16.79 -11.79
C GLU A 35 -0.86 -16.47 -12.11
N GLU A 36 -0.63 -15.71 -13.18
CA GLU A 36 0.71 -15.27 -13.59
C GLU A 36 1.37 -14.36 -12.54
N PHE A 37 0.61 -13.45 -11.96
CA PHE A 37 1.08 -12.57 -10.91
C PHE A 37 1.62 -13.35 -9.70
N TYR A 38 0.84 -14.29 -9.17
CA TYR A 38 1.26 -15.06 -8.00
C TYR A 38 2.33 -16.09 -8.34
N ALA A 39 2.33 -16.67 -9.55
CA ALA A 39 3.41 -17.55 -10.00
C ALA A 39 4.75 -16.81 -9.98
N HIS A 40 4.82 -15.62 -10.59
CA HIS A 40 6.05 -14.83 -10.61
C HIS A 40 6.46 -14.33 -9.22
N TRP A 41 5.48 -13.95 -8.37
CA TRP A 41 5.78 -13.55 -6.99
C TRP A 41 6.39 -14.70 -6.18
N GLN A 42 5.88 -15.92 -6.33
CA GLN A 42 6.42 -17.10 -5.66
C GLN A 42 7.84 -17.43 -6.14
N GLU A 43 8.09 -17.35 -7.46
CA GLU A 43 9.44 -17.52 -8.02
C GLU A 43 10.43 -16.51 -7.44
N TYR A 44 10.04 -15.23 -7.34
CA TYR A 44 10.87 -14.20 -6.73
C TYR A 44 11.18 -14.52 -5.26
N ARG A 45 10.15 -14.89 -4.50
CA ARG A 45 10.30 -15.25 -3.08
C ARG A 45 11.27 -16.40 -2.89
N ALA A 46 11.14 -17.47 -3.68
CA ALA A 46 12.04 -18.62 -3.63
C ALA A 46 13.49 -18.22 -4.00
N PHE A 47 13.66 -17.34 -4.99
CA PHE A 47 14.96 -16.82 -5.38
C PHE A 47 15.62 -15.99 -4.28
N GLU A 48 14.88 -15.08 -3.63
CA GLU A 48 15.40 -14.28 -2.50
C GLU A 48 15.72 -15.15 -1.29
N GLU A 49 14.90 -16.17 -1.00
CA GLU A 49 15.15 -17.12 0.09
C GLU A 49 16.44 -17.92 -0.17
N ALA A 50 16.64 -18.40 -1.39
CA ALA A 50 17.88 -19.08 -1.78
C ALA A 50 19.10 -18.15 -1.66
N ARG A 51 18.98 -16.88 -2.10
CA ARG A 51 20.04 -15.89 -1.93
C ARG A 51 20.35 -15.66 -0.45
N ALA A 52 19.34 -15.46 0.38
CA ALA A 52 19.53 -15.20 1.81
C ALA A 52 20.25 -16.32 2.55
N LEU A 53 20.07 -17.58 2.13
CA LEU A 53 20.75 -18.74 2.71
C LEU A 53 22.24 -18.84 2.31
N ASP A 54 22.62 -18.30 1.15
CA ASP A 54 23.97 -18.40 0.59
C ASP A 54 24.91 -17.27 1.04
N VAL A 55 24.39 -16.23 1.72
CA VAL A 55 25.19 -15.06 2.12
C VAL A 55 25.84 -15.26 3.49
N VAL A 56 27.18 -15.21 3.52
CA VAL A 56 28.00 -15.19 4.76
C VAL A 56 27.98 -13.81 5.44
N GLU A 57 27.71 -12.77 4.67
CA GLU A 57 27.53 -11.37 5.08
C GLU A 57 26.06 -10.99 5.40
N PRO A 58 25.78 -9.78 5.95
CA PRO A 58 24.42 -9.33 6.17
C PRO A 58 23.63 -9.27 4.85
N TYR A 59 22.57 -10.07 4.78
CA TYR A 59 21.73 -10.15 3.60
C TYR A 59 21.10 -8.81 3.23
N ARG A 60 21.14 -8.47 1.93
CA ARG A 60 20.45 -7.30 1.36
C ARG A 60 19.47 -7.77 0.27
N PRO A 61 18.15 -7.62 0.50
CA PRO A 61 17.16 -8.01 -0.48
C PRO A 61 17.23 -7.13 -1.73
N LEU A 62 16.78 -7.68 -2.87
CA LEU A 62 16.64 -6.88 -4.09
C LEU A 62 15.58 -5.78 -3.89
N PRO A 63 15.70 -4.65 -4.62
CA PRO A 63 14.77 -3.52 -4.52
C PRO A 63 13.46 -3.79 -5.28
N VAL A 64 12.88 -4.99 -5.10
CA VAL A 64 11.60 -5.38 -5.70
C VAL A 64 10.54 -5.36 -4.61
N THR A 65 9.46 -4.63 -4.87
CA THR A 65 8.41 -4.36 -3.88
C THR A 65 7.09 -5.05 -4.19
N PHE A 66 6.28 -5.26 -3.16
CA PHE A 66 4.89 -5.68 -3.28
C PHE A 66 4.00 -4.57 -2.70
N SER A 67 3.03 -4.10 -3.49
CA SER A 67 2.12 -3.03 -3.11
C SER A 67 0.67 -3.46 -3.30
N THR A 68 -0.20 -3.03 -2.38
CA THR A 68 -1.64 -3.19 -2.51
C THR A 68 -2.27 -1.81 -2.58
N THR A 69 -2.96 -1.50 -3.68
CA THR A 69 -3.71 -0.24 -3.81
C THR A 69 -5.09 -0.41 -3.24
N CYS A 70 -5.60 0.60 -2.55
CA CYS A 70 -6.96 0.60 -2.03
C CYS A 70 -7.66 1.92 -2.33
N ASN A 71 -8.92 1.86 -2.72
CA ASN A 71 -9.75 3.04 -2.95
C ASN A 71 -10.19 3.63 -1.61
N VAL A 72 -9.45 4.63 -1.14
CA VAL A 72 -9.86 5.41 0.04
C VAL A 72 -10.98 6.37 -0.37
N LYS A 73 -12.24 5.93 -0.25
CA LYS A 73 -13.39 6.84 -0.33
C LYS A 73 -13.33 7.82 0.84
N ARG A 74 -12.77 9.02 0.62
CA ARG A 74 -12.94 10.15 1.54
C ARG A 74 -14.40 10.59 1.52
N MET A 75 -15.19 10.04 2.43
CA MET A 75 -16.52 10.60 2.67
C MET A 75 -16.38 12.02 3.23
N PRO A 76 -17.18 12.99 2.74
CA PRO A 76 -17.16 14.33 3.29
C PRO A 76 -17.54 14.25 4.78
N ILE A 77 -16.67 14.76 5.64
CA ILE A 77 -16.96 14.91 7.06
C ILE A 77 -18.23 15.76 7.14
N ASN A 78 -19.31 15.20 7.66
CA ASN A 78 -20.60 15.86 7.77
C ASN A 78 -20.43 17.10 8.66
N MET A 79 -20.18 18.27 8.04
CA MET A 79 -19.78 19.50 8.75
C MET A 79 -20.82 19.92 9.78
N HIS A 80 -22.08 19.55 9.56
CA HIS A 80 -23.20 19.80 10.46
C HIS A 80 -23.06 19.08 11.81
N LEU A 81 -22.40 17.92 11.89
CA LEU A 81 -22.14 17.22 13.16
C LEU A 81 -21.04 17.91 13.99
N ARG A 82 -20.08 18.58 13.34
CA ARG A 82 -18.97 19.26 14.05
C ARG A 82 -19.45 20.52 14.78
N ARG A 83 -20.43 21.25 14.23
CA ARG A 83 -20.97 22.48 14.84
C ARG A 83 -21.66 22.22 16.18
N LYS A 84 -22.31 21.07 16.37
CA LYS A 84 -22.98 20.75 17.65
C LYS A 84 -22.02 20.36 18.79
N ARG A 85 -20.77 19.96 18.50
CA ARG A 85 -19.78 19.63 19.55
C ARG A 85 -19.13 20.85 20.20
N LYS A 86 -19.05 21.99 19.50
CA LYS A 86 -18.47 23.23 20.08
C LYS A 86 -19.44 23.98 21.00
N SER A 87 -20.76 23.86 20.80
CA SER A 87 -21.73 24.54 21.67
C SER A 87 -21.94 23.83 23.00
N ALA A 88 -21.75 22.51 23.07
CA ALA A 88 -21.88 21.76 24.32
C ALA A 88 -20.75 22.06 25.32
N TYR A 89 -19.55 22.37 24.83
CA TYR A 89 -18.38 22.65 25.68
C TYR A 89 -18.38 24.07 26.28
N LEU A 90 -19.11 25.01 25.64
CA LEU A 90 -19.19 26.42 26.08
C LEU A 90 -20.25 26.67 27.15
N MET A 91 -21.17 25.72 27.39
CA MET A 91 -22.24 25.86 28.39
C MET A 91 -21.91 25.26 29.76
N GLN A 92 -20.69 24.72 29.95
CA GLN A 92 -20.26 24.09 31.21
C GLN A 92 -19.13 24.83 31.95
N GLN A 93 -18.78 26.06 31.55
CA GLN A 93 -17.88 26.88 32.37
C GLN A 93 -18.69 27.64 33.44
N PRO A 94 -18.57 27.32 34.74
CA PRO A 94 -19.09 28.19 35.78
C PRO A 94 -18.32 29.51 35.76
N MET A 95 -19.05 30.62 35.64
CA MET A 95 -18.49 31.95 35.82
C MET A 95 -17.94 32.08 37.24
N LEU A 96 -16.61 32.06 37.39
CA LEU A 96 -15.97 32.49 38.63
C LEU A 96 -16.03 34.02 38.66
N ALA A 97 -16.90 34.54 39.52
CA ALA A 97 -16.94 35.95 39.91
C ALA A 97 -15.65 36.28 40.67
N HIS A 98 -14.91 37.28 40.21
CA HIS A 98 -13.82 37.88 40.97
C HIS A 98 -14.40 38.87 41.99
N GLY A 99 -14.10 38.63 43.26
CA GLY A 99 -14.11 39.64 44.32
C GLY A 99 -12.71 40.21 44.52
#